data_AF-A0A8H8Z0F5-F1
#
_entry.id   AF-A0A8H8Z0F5-F1
#
_cell.length_a   1.000
_cell.length_b   1.000
_cell.length_c   1.000
_cell.angle_alpha   90.00
_cell.angle_beta   90.00
_cell.angle_gamma   90.00
#
_symmetry.space_group_name_H-M   'P 1'
#
loop_
_entity.id
_entity.type
_entity.pdbx_description
1 polymer ?
#
loop_
_entity_poly.entity_id
_entity_poly.type
_entity_poly.pdbx_seq_one_letter_code
_entity_poly.pdbx_strand_id
1 'polypeptide(L)'
;MKLRSVYWFLKSHKRSAAIAEWVVSQAAFIWRRLLFNTTFIAITGSAGKTTIKEFLASILEQHYSVVRTPGNWNHRKYQGPEYTILKARPA
;
A
#
# COMPACT_ATOMS: atom_id res chain seq x y z
N MET A 1 20.60 35.68 9.76
CA MET A 1 19.67 34.76 10.46
C MET A 1 19.21 33.61 9.53
N LYS A 2 19.74 32.40 9.77
CA LYS A 2 19.05 31.08 9.75
C LYS A 2 18.28 30.54 8.52
N LEU A 3 18.73 30.77 7.27
CA LEU A 3 18.30 29.93 6.11
C LEU A 3 18.57 28.43 6.32
N ARG A 4 19.69 28.07 6.96
CA ARG A 4 20.01 26.68 7.32
C ARG A 4 19.05 26.10 8.36
N SER A 5 18.52 26.92 9.27
CA SER A 5 17.56 26.46 10.29
C SER A 5 16.20 26.13 9.68
N VAL A 6 15.76 26.91 8.69
CA VAL A 6 14.51 26.67 7.95
C VAL A 6 14.65 25.40 7.10
N TYR A 7 15.80 25.19 6.45
CA TYR A 7 16.09 23.95 5.73
C TYR A 7 16.02 22.72 6.65
N TRP A 8 16.64 22.76 7.83
CA TRP A 8 16.58 21.65 8.78
C TRP A 8 15.19 21.45 9.39
N PHE A 9 14.40 22.51 9.54
CA PHE A 9 13.00 22.45 9.99
C PHE A 9 12.04 21.86 8.93
N LEU A 10 12.24 22.22 7.66
CA LEU A 10 11.51 21.60 6.54
C LEU A 10 11.93 20.14 6.32
N LYS A 11 13.21 19.82 6.55
CA LYS A 11 13.72 18.44 6.50
C LYS A 11 13.27 17.61 7.70
N SER A 12 13.07 18.20 8.88
CA SER A 12 12.56 17.47 10.05
C SER A 12 11.11 17.01 9.85
N HIS A 13 10.30 17.74 9.07
CA HIS A 13 8.97 17.29 8.65
C HIS A 13 8.98 16.05 7.73
N LYS A 14 10.10 15.74 7.06
CA LYS A 14 10.24 14.45 6.36
C LYS A 14 10.45 13.28 7.31
N ARG A 15 10.98 13.50 8.52
CA ARG A 15 11.15 12.43 9.53
C ARG A 15 9.82 11.98 10.12
N SER A 16 8.90 12.90 10.40
CA SER A 16 7.55 12.56 10.87
C SER A 16 6.77 11.75 9.83
N ALA A 17 6.91 12.04 8.54
CA ALA A 17 6.31 11.23 7.48
C ALA A 17 6.88 9.80 7.41
N ALA A 18 8.17 9.62 7.66
CA ALA A 18 8.78 8.27 7.68
C ALA A 18 8.27 7.42 8.85
N ILE A 19 8.05 8.04 10.03
CA ILE A 19 7.47 7.36 11.19
C ILE A 19 6.03 6.91 10.88
N ALA A 20 5.24 7.79 10.28
CA ALA A 20 3.88 7.46 9.88
C ALA A 20 3.83 6.32 8.85
N GLU A 21 4.73 6.32 7.85
CA GLU A 21 4.84 5.21 6.88
C GLU A 21 5.18 3.89 7.57
N TRP A 22 6.11 3.92 8.53
CA TRP A 22 6.48 2.74 9.28
C TRP A 22 5.31 2.20 10.11
N VAL A 23 4.58 3.07 10.81
CA VAL A 23 3.40 2.69 11.59
C VAL A 23 2.32 2.05 10.70
N VAL A 24 2.04 2.64 9.54
CA VAL A 24 1.07 2.09 8.57
C VAL A 24 1.51 0.72 8.05
N SER A 25 2.81 0.54 7.79
CA SER A 25 3.36 -0.75 7.37
C SER A 25 3.20 -1.82 8.46
N GLN A 26 3.49 -1.49 9.72
CA GLN A 26 3.29 -2.40 10.84
C GLN A 26 1.80 -2.74 11.04
N ALA A 27 0.91 -1.75 10.96
CA ALA A 27 -0.53 -1.97 11.06
C ALA A 27 -1.03 -2.90 9.94
N ALA A 28 -0.60 -2.68 8.69
CA ALA A 28 -0.96 -3.54 7.57
C ALA A 28 -0.41 -4.96 7.74
N PHE A 29 0.81 -5.11 8.26
CA PHE A 29 1.39 -6.43 8.55
C PHE A 29 0.57 -7.21 9.59
N ILE A 30 0.19 -6.56 10.69
CA ILE A 30 -0.66 -7.15 11.72
C ILE A 30 -2.03 -7.50 11.14
N TRP A 31 -2.67 -6.56 10.43
CA TRP A 31 -3.99 -6.79 9.84
C TRP A 31 -4.00 -7.97 8.87
N ARG A 32 -2.98 -8.08 7.99
CA ARG A 32 -2.82 -9.23 7.10
C ARG A 32 -2.79 -10.56 7.85
N ARG A 33 -2.17 -10.61 9.03
CA ARG A 33 -2.09 -11.83 9.85
C ARG A 33 -3.43 -12.21 10.48
N LEU A 34 -4.33 -11.25 10.68
CA LEU A 34 -5.67 -11.48 11.23
C LEU A 34 -6.68 -11.93 10.16
N LEU A 35 -6.37 -11.72 8.88
CA LEU A 35 -7.20 -12.11 7.74
C LEU A 35 -6.95 -13.58 7.33
N PHE A 36 -7.29 -14.52 8.22
CA PHE A 36 -7.00 -15.95 8.05
C PHE A 36 -7.68 -16.59 6.81
N ASN A 37 -8.86 -16.09 6.44
CA ASN A 37 -9.65 -16.60 5.31
C ASN A 37 -9.42 -15.83 4.00
N THR A 38 -8.45 -14.91 3.96
CA THR A 38 -8.20 -14.07 2.79
C THR A 38 -6.94 -14.51 2.04
N THR A 39 -7.08 -14.75 0.74
CA THR A 39 -5.94 -15.05 -0.13
C THR A 39 -5.27 -13.77 -0.63
N PHE A 40 -3.96 -13.64 -0.43
CA PHE A 40 -3.17 -12.51 -0.90
C PHE A 40 -2.32 -12.90 -2.11
N ILE A 41 -2.49 -12.21 -3.23
CA ILE A 41 -1.75 -12.45 -4.48
C ILE A 41 -0.86 -11.24 -4.77
N ALA A 42 0.46 -11.45 -4.87
CA ALA A 42 1.42 -10.43 -5.24
C ALA A 42 1.86 -10.61 -6.71
N ILE A 43 1.80 -9.54 -7.50
CA ILE A 43 2.19 -9.55 -8.91
C ILE A 43 3.48 -8.77 -9.07
N THR A 44 4.54 -9.45 -9.52
CA THR A 44 5.90 -8.89 -9.72
C THR A 44 6.33 -9.03 -11.17
N GLY A 45 7.37 -8.29 -11.58
CA GLY A 45 7.90 -8.33 -12.96
C GLY A 45 8.46 -6.98 -13.40
N SER A 46 9.06 -6.91 -14.59
CA SER A 46 9.57 -5.66 -15.19
C SER A 46 8.45 -4.87 -15.87
N ALA A 47 7.63 -5.54 -16.69
CA ALA A 47 6.53 -4.96 -17.46
C ALA A 47 5.19 -5.68 -17.21
N GLY A 48 4.07 -5.08 -17.61
CA GLY A 48 2.75 -5.73 -17.62
C GLY A 48 2.05 -5.94 -16.26
N LYS A 49 2.69 -5.63 -15.13
CA LYS A 49 2.13 -5.82 -13.77
C LYS A 49 0.75 -5.19 -13.58
N THR A 50 0.56 -3.95 -14.00
CA THR A 50 -0.71 -3.23 -13.83
C THR A 50 -1.82 -3.87 -14.65
N THR A 51 -1.54 -4.21 -15.91
CA THR A 51 -2.48 -4.88 -16.82
C THR A 51 -2.87 -6.27 -16.31
N ILE A 52 -1.89 -7.07 -15.89
CA ILE A 52 -2.14 -8.42 -15.34
C ILE A 52 -2.94 -8.33 -14.04
N LYS A 53 -2.65 -7.36 -13.17
CA LYS A 53 -3.40 -7.14 -11.93
C LYS A 53 -4.87 -6.84 -12.21
N GLU A 54 -5.16 -5.96 -13.16
CA GLU A 54 -6.54 -5.60 -13.51
C GLU A 54 -7.27 -6.76 -14.18
N PHE A 55 -6.59 -7.46 -15.10
CA PHE A 55 -7.14 -8.64 -15.76
C PHE A 55 -7.44 -9.78 -14.77
N LEU A 56 -6.48 -10.14 -13.92
CA LEU A 56 -6.67 -11.20 -12.92
C LEU A 56 -7.78 -10.83 -11.92
N ALA A 57 -7.81 -9.59 -11.45
CA ALA A 57 -8.86 -9.15 -10.56
C ALA A 57 -10.23 -9.21 -11.22
N SER A 58 -10.36 -8.86 -12.51
CA SER A 58 -11.63 -8.97 -13.24
C SER A 58 -12.17 -10.40 -13.34
N ILE A 59 -11.28 -11.39 -13.41
CA ILE A 59 -11.65 -12.82 -13.43
C ILE A 59 -12.08 -13.26 -12.03
N LEU A 60 -11.29 -12.92 -11.01
CA LEU A 60 -11.56 -13.32 -9.62
C LEU A 60 -12.84 -12.66 -9.07
N GLU A 61 -13.13 -11.42 -9.49
CA GLU A 61 -14.36 -10.68 -9.12
C GLU A 61 -15.64 -11.40 -9.57
N GLN A 62 -15.56 -12.33 -10.52
CA GLN A 62 -16.71 -13.15 -10.94
C GLN A 62 -17.14 -14.18 -9.89
N HIS A 63 -16.23 -14.57 -9.00
CA HIS A 63 -16.45 -15.66 -8.04
C HIS A 63 -16.18 -15.27 -6.58
N TYR A 64 -15.42 -14.19 -6.33
CA TYR A 64 -14.95 -13.81 -5.01
C TYR A 64 -15.05 -12.30 -4.78
N SER A 65 -15.09 -11.89 -3.51
CA SER A 65 -14.88 -10.49 -3.13
C SER A 65 -13.39 -10.16 -3.23
N VAL A 66 -13.02 -9.32 -4.19
CA VAL A 66 -11.62 -8.97 -4.48
C VAL A 66 -11.33 -7.54 -4.07
N VAL A 67 -10.19 -7.33 -3.43
CA VAL A 67 -9.64 -6.01 -3.12
C VAL A 67 -8.32 -5.84 -3.85
N ARG A 68 -8.20 -4.77 -4.64
CA ARG A 68 -7.02 -4.47 -5.47
C ARG A 68 -6.59 -3.01 -5.32
N THR A 69 -5.29 -2.75 -5.47
CA THR A 69 -4.77 -1.38 -5.56
C THR A 69 -5.21 -0.77 -6.91
N PRO A 70 -5.90 0.38 -6.96
CA PRO A 70 -6.33 0.98 -8.23
C PRO A 70 -5.13 1.57 -9.00
N GLY A 71 -5.11 1.38 -10.32
CA GLY A 71 -4.11 1.98 -11.23
C GLY A 71 -2.65 1.65 -10.88
N ASN A 72 -1.74 2.61 -11.05
CA ASN A 72 -0.30 2.46 -10.75
C ASN A 72 0.12 3.18 -9.45
N TRP A 73 -0.70 3.17 -8.39
CA TRP A 73 -0.36 3.82 -7.12
C TRP A 73 0.70 3.10 -6.27
N ASN A 74 1.64 2.41 -6.91
CA ASN A 74 2.73 1.69 -6.24
C ASN A 74 3.74 2.63 -5.54
N HIS A 75 3.74 3.94 -5.86
CA HIS A 75 4.75 4.90 -5.41
C HIS A 75 4.22 6.11 -4.62
N ARG A 76 2.91 6.22 -4.39
CA ARG A 76 2.36 7.35 -3.61
C ARG A 76 2.38 7.02 -2.12
N LYS A 77 3.01 7.90 -1.33
CA LYS A 77 3.00 7.85 0.14
C LYS A 77 1.59 7.52 0.63
N TYR A 78 1.46 6.42 1.37
CA TYR A 78 0.20 5.91 1.96
C TYR A 78 -0.88 5.35 1.01
N GLN A 79 -0.56 5.10 -0.28
CA GLN A 79 -1.52 4.53 -1.27
C GLN A 79 -1.04 3.22 -1.90
N GLY A 80 0.03 2.65 -1.35
CA GLY A 80 0.64 1.40 -1.80
C GLY A 80 -0.07 0.14 -1.30
N PRO A 81 0.62 -1.01 -1.26
CA PRO A 81 0.04 -2.28 -0.83
C PRO A 81 -0.48 -2.25 0.61
N GLU A 82 0.10 -1.44 1.49
CA GLU A 82 -0.30 -1.32 2.90
C GLU A 82 -1.75 -0.84 3.01
N TYR A 83 -2.13 0.16 2.22
CA TYR A 83 -3.48 0.70 2.22
C TYR A 83 -4.50 -0.29 1.64
N THR A 84 -4.12 -1.03 0.60
CA THR A 84 -4.95 -2.08 0.02
C THR A 84 -5.21 -3.21 1.01
N ILE A 85 -4.19 -3.60 1.78
CA ILE A 85 -4.33 -4.59 2.85
C ILE A 85 -5.29 -4.06 3.92
N LEU A 86 -5.11 -2.82 4.39
CA LEU A 86 -5.98 -2.21 5.40
C LEU A 86 -7.44 -2.04 4.95
N LYS A 87 -7.70 -2.03 3.64
CA LYS A 87 -9.06 -2.02 3.07
C LYS A 87 -9.71 -3.41 3.01
N ALA A 88 -8.93 -4.48 3.07
CA ALA A 88 -9.46 -5.83 3.01
C ALA A 88 -10.33 -6.11 4.24
N ARG A 89 -11.52 -6.67 4.00
CA ARG A 89 -12.45 -7.08 5.06
C ARG A 89 -12.33 -8.58 5.29
N PRO A 90 -12.45 -9.06 6.54
CA PRO A 90 -12.58 -10.48 6.80
C PRO A 90 -13.83 -11.01 6.09
N ALA A 91 -13.70 -12.18 5.46
CA ALA A 91 -14.79 -12.95 4.88
C ALA A 91 -15.48 -13.78 5.95
#